data_AF-A0A847I9Q8-F1
#
_entry.id   AF-A0A847I9Q8-F1
#
_cell.length_a   1.000
_cell.length_b   1.000
_cell.length_c   1.000
_cell.angle_alpha   90.00
_cell.angle_beta   90.00
_cell.angle_gamma   90.00
#
_symmetry.space_group_name_H-M   'P 1'
#
loop_
_entity.id
_entity.type
_entity.pdbx_description
1 polymer ?
#
loop_
_entity_poly.entity_id
_entity_poly.type
_entity_poly.pdbx_seq_one_letter_code
_entity_poly.pdbx_strand_id
1 'polypeptide(L)'
;MSVIHHDSRDLRSFILFWFCRIFVKTLLRIVPISEGVLRRLSALDRWASRDTRPVPGVSVERTTVAGVPADAITPHRLDHPRVAVLYMHGGAFIACGLGTHRQIASAVARELGAPLVNIDYRQSPQVGVGTAVHDAYAVYRELRRSGDYDAIVVAGDSAGGYLAAKVIEYAARDGVAGPDAYIGFSPLLNLSPDAQRSSRHDALLPVTRLEELRPYYERGPEPLDGNLDTTGTDVAVAFPPTVVIVAEGEALQKDARDLRASLNRVGVDNELHIYAGQIHAFPAAVIGSPQAKDAITLSAAFVRNALVESDREDAASA
;
A
#
# COMPACT_ATOMS: atom_id res chain seq x y z
N MET A 1 3.01 21.31 -1.48
CA MET A 1 4.28 20.64 -1.89
C MET A 1 4.29 20.24 -3.36
N SER A 2 5.44 19.75 -3.86
CA SER A 2 5.73 19.54 -5.29
C SER A 2 5.12 18.24 -5.86
N VAL A 3 4.85 18.22 -7.16
CA VAL A 3 4.66 16.97 -7.92
C VAL A 3 5.97 16.72 -8.63
N ILE A 4 6.59 15.56 -8.37
CA ILE A 4 7.93 15.25 -8.83
C ILE A 4 7.82 14.22 -9.97
N HIS A 5 8.30 14.59 -11.15
CA HIS A 5 8.29 13.73 -12.32
C HIS A 5 9.64 13.05 -12.49
N HIS A 6 9.61 11.73 -12.71
CA HIS A 6 10.78 10.88 -12.94
C HIS A 6 10.73 10.33 -14.36
N ASP A 7 11.43 11.00 -15.26
CA ASP A 7 11.36 10.71 -16.71
C ASP A 7 12.33 9.61 -17.17
N SER A 8 13.14 9.06 -16.27
CA SER A 8 14.10 8.02 -16.61
C SER A 8 13.40 6.72 -17.00
N ARG A 9 13.70 6.24 -18.21
CA ARG A 9 13.15 5.00 -18.77
C ARG A 9 14.29 4.04 -19.03
N ASP A 10 14.17 2.82 -18.54
CA ASP A 10 15.08 1.75 -18.91
C ASP A 10 14.41 0.73 -19.86
N LEU A 11 15.26 -0.01 -20.58
CA LEU A 11 14.81 -0.98 -21.58
C LEU A 11 14.01 -2.13 -20.95
N ARG A 12 14.29 -2.52 -19.71
CA ARG A 12 13.57 -3.60 -19.01
C ARG A 12 12.15 -3.16 -18.67
N SER A 13 11.98 -1.98 -18.08
CA SER A 13 10.69 -1.37 -17.83
C SER A 13 9.90 -1.17 -19.12
N PHE A 14 10.56 -0.76 -20.22
CA PHE A 14 9.90 -0.63 -21.52
C PHE A 14 9.38 -1.97 -22.05
N ILE A 15 10.22 -3.02 -22.04
CA ILE A 15 9.82 -4.37 -22.48
C ILE A 15 8.68 -4.89 -21.60
N LEU A 16 8.80 -4.77 -20.28
CA LEU A 16 7.78 -5.23 -19.37
C LEU A 16 6.46 -4.47 -19.54
N PHE A 17 6.52 -3.16 -19.68
CA PHE A 17 5.34 -2.33 -19.90
C PHE A 17 4.54 -2.85 -21.10
N TRP A 18 5.21 -3.08 -22.23
CA TRP A 18 4.55 -3.62 -23.43
C TRP A 18 4.10 -5.07 -23.26
N PHE A 19 4.88 -5.91 -22.58
CA PHE A 19 4.47 -7.27 -22.26
C PHE A 19 3.19 -7.29 -21.41
N CYS A 20 3.14 -6.53 -20.31
CA CYS A 20 1.97 -6.40 -19.47
C CYS A 20 0.78 -5.86 -20.26
N ARG A 21 0.99 -4.80 -21.06
CA ARG A 21 -0.07 -4.16 -21.84
C ARG A 21 -0.69 -5.09 -22.87
N ILE A 22 0.12 -5.89 -23.55
CA ILE A 22 -0.34 -6.78 -24.63
C ILE A 22 -0.89 -8.10 -24.08
N PHE A 23 -0.21 -8.71 -23.11
CA PHE A 23 -0.53 -10.06 -22.65
C PHE A 23 -1.30 -10.07 -21.32
N VAL A 24 -0.72 -9.49 -20.26
CA VAL A 24 -1.28 -9.57 -18.90
C VAL A 24 -2.62 -8.83 -18.80
N LYS A 25 -2.68 -7.58 -19.26
CA LYS A 25 -3.90 -6.78 -19.26
C LYS A 25 -5.00 -7.41 -20.12
N THR A 26 -4.63 -8.02 -21.25
CA THR A 26 -5.58 -8.75 -22.09
C THR A 26 -6.14 -9.96 -21.35
N LEU A 27 -5.29 -10.73 -20.66
CA LEU A 27 -5.72 -11.85 -19.83
C LEU A 27 -6.67 -11.38 -18.71
N LEU A 28 -6.32 -10.32 -17.97
CA LEU A 28 -7.15 -9.76 -16.90
C LEU A 28 -8.52 -9.25 -17.39
N ARG A 29 -8.63 -8.85 -18.66
CA ARG A 29 -9.89 -8.43 -19.28
C ARG A 29 -10.81 -9.60 -19.64
N ILE A 30 -10.25 -10.76 -19.98
CA ILE A 30 -11.03 -11.92 -20.48
C ILE A 30 -11.30 -12.97 -19.41
N VAL A 31 -10.46 -13.07 -18.38
CA VAL A 31 -10.63 -14.06 -17.29
C VAL A 31 -11.89 -13.70 -16.48
N PRO A 32 -12.88 -14.59 -16.36
CA PRO A 32 -14.14 -14.28 -15.69
C PRO A 32 -13.95 -14.10 -14.18
N ILE A 33 -14.57 -13.04 -13.63
CA ILE A 33 -14.64 -12.81 -12.19
C ILE A 33 -15.76 -13.70 -11.62
N SER A 34 -15.37 -14.89 -11.18
CA SER A 34 -16.25 -15.83 -10.47
C SER A 34 -15.52 -16.36 -9.24
N GLU A 35 -16.27 -16.72 -8.20
CA GLU A 35 -15.68 -17.21 -6.95
C GLU A 35 -14.69 -18.37 -7.18
N GLY A 36 -15.04 -19.32 -8.04
CA GLY A 36 -14.19 -20.46 -8.35
C GLY A 36 -12.85 -20.07 -9.00
N VAL A 37 -12.86 -19.06 -9.89
CA VAL A 37 -11.65 -18.54 -10.52
C VAL A 37 -10.82 -17.75 -9.52
N LEU A 38 -11.44 -16.84 -8.77
CA LEU A 38 -10.75 -16.04 -7.74
C LEU A 38 -10.04 -16.93 -6.72
N ARG A 39 -10.72 -17.98 -6.23
CA ARG A 39 -10.11 -18.96 -5.31
C ARG A 39 -8.89 -19.66 -5.90
N ARG A 40 -8.95 -20.04 -7.18
CA ARG A 40 -7.83 -20.70 -7.87
C ARG A 40 -6.66 -19.76 -8.08
N LEU A 41 -6.91 -18.50 -8.45
CA LEU A 41 -5.88 -17.47 -8.60
C LEU A 41 -5.16 -17.23 -7.27
N SER A 42 -5.91 -16.99 -6.19
CA SER A 42 -5.33 -16.80 -4.85
C SER A 42 -4.50 -18.00 -4.40
N ALA A 43 -4.98 -19.23 -4.61
CA ALA A 43 -4.24 -20.45 -4.27
C ALA A 43 -2.96 -20.61 -5.09
N LEU A 44 -3.01 -20.30 -6.39
CA LEU A 44 -1.85 -20.35 -7.28
C LEU A 44 -0.80 -19.31 -6.86
N ASP A 45 -1.21 -18.08 -6.55
CA ASP A 45 -0.32 -17.01 -6.10
C ASP A 45 0.39 -17.38 -4.80
N ARG A 46 -0.36 -17.89 -3.82
CA ARG A 46 0.21 -18.36 -2.53
C ARG A 46 1.19 -19.50 -2.74
N TRP A 47 0.89 -20.44 -3.64
CA TRP A 47 1.80 -21.53 -3.96
C TRP A 47 3.06 -21.04 -4.69
N ALA A 48 2.90 -20.20 -5.71
CA ALA A 48 4.02 -19.69 -6.52
C ALA A 48 4.98 -18.81 -5.71
N SER A 49 4.48 -18.14 -4.67
CA SER A 49 5.26 -17.22 -3.84
C SER A 49 5.68 -17.79 -2.48
N ARG A 50 5.40 -19.07 -2.21
CA ARG A 50 5.67 -19.69 -0.90
C ARG A 50 7.15 -19.65 -0.51
N ASP A 51 8.02 -19.76 -1.51
CA ASP A 51 9.48 -19.83 -1.37
C ASP A 51 10.17 -18.49 -1.72
N THR A 52 9.40 -17.41 -1.91
CA THR A 52 9.96 -16.08 -2.16
C THR A 52 10.85 -15.67 -1.00
N ARG A 53 12.12 -15.42 -1.29
CA ARG A 53 13.10 -14.94 -0.31
C ARG A 53 12.99 -13.42 -0.15
N PRO A 54 13.22 -12.89 1.07
CA PRO A 54 13.34 -11.46 1.27
C PRO A 54 14.59 -10.92 0.55
N VAL A 55 14.72 -9.59 0.48
CA VAL A 55 15.97 -8.98 0.04
C VAL A 55 17.11 -9.32 1.03
N PRO A 56 18.39 -9.32 0.60
CA PRO A 56 19.51 -9.53 1.52
C PRO A 56 19.55 -8.47 2.62
N GLY A 57 20.05 -8.87 3.80
CA GLY A 57 20.24 -7.97 4.95
C GLY A 57 19.05 -7.84 5.89
N VAL A 58 18.07 -8.74 5.80
CA VAL A 58 16.93 -8.81 6.72
C VAL A 58 16.70 -10.24 7.22
N SER A 59 16.05 -10.36 8.36
CA SER A 59 15.48 -11.60 8.89
C SER A 59 13.96 -11.55 8.79
N VAL A 60 13.33 -12.69 8.52
CA VAL A 60 11.87 -12.80 8.45
C VAL A 60 11.41 -13.94 9.35
N GLU A 61 10.48 -13.64 10.24
CA GLU A 61 9.82 -14.58 11.13
C GLU A 61 8.31 -14.58 10.86
N ARG A 62 7.70 -15.75 10.74
CA ARG A 62 6.24 -15.85 10.66
C ARG A 62 5.66 -15.72 12.07
N THR A 63 4.67 -14.84 12.21
CA THR A 63 4.01 -14.56 13.49
C THR A 63 2.51 -14.35 13.28
N THR A 64 1.82 -14.04 14.37
CA THR A 64 0.41 -13.64 14.38
C THR A 64 0.27 -12.43 15.28
N VAL A 65 -0.30 -11.33 14.77
CA VAL A 65 -0.56 -10.11 15.55
C VAL A 65 -2.06 -9.87 15.54
N ALA A 66 -2.67 -9.67 16.72
CA ALA A 66 -4.12 -9.51 16.86
C ALA A 66 -4.96 -10.61 16.16
N GLY A 67 -4.46 -11.84 16.08
CA GLY A 67 -5.12 -12.95 15.37
C GLY A 67 -4.92 -12.97 13.85
N VAL A 68 -4.22 -11.99 13.28
CA VAL A 68 -3.91 -11.90 11.85
C VAL A 68 -2.50 -12.47 11.58
N PRO A 69 -2.35 -13.48 10.69
CA PRO A 69 -1.04 -13.98 10.32
C PRO A 69 -0.18 -12.89 9.68
N ALA A 70 1.12 -12.87 9.98
CA ALA A 70 2.03 -11.85 9.50
C ALA A 70 3.46 -12.39 9.31
N ASP A 71 4.24 -11.68 8.51
CA ASP A 71 5.71 -11.76 8.53
C ASP A 71 6.23 -10.57 9.37
N ALA A 72 6.94 -10.85 10.46
CA ALA A 72 7.78 -9.90 11.16
C ALA A 72 9.14 -9.84 10.45
N ILE A 73 9.47 -8.67 9.90
CA ILE A 73 10.68 -8.44 9.12
C ILE A 73 11.58 -7.47 9.85
N THR A 74 12.79 -7.92 10.17
CA THR A 74 13.77 -7.15 10.93
C THR A 74 15.03 -6.96 10.11
N PRO A 75 15.41 -5.72 9.73
CA PRO A 75 16.68 -5.47 9.06
C PRO A 75 17.86 -5.74 9.99
N HIS A 76 18.99 -6.22 9.45
CA HIS A 76 20.20 -6.47 10.23
C HIS A 76 20.84 -5.18 10.76
N ARG A 77 20.58 -4.07 10.08
CA ARG A 77 20.90 -2.71 10.53
C ARG A 77 19.60 -2.02 10.95
N LEU A 78 19.46 -1.78 12.25
CA LEU A 78 18.33 -1.08 12.85
C LEU A 78 18.77 0.35 13.19
N ASP A 79 18.54 1.29 12.28
CA ASP A 79 18.79 2.71 12.53
C ASP A 79 17.67 3.31 13.39
N HIS A 80 16.45 2.77 13.29
CA HIS A 80 15.25 3.25 13.99
C HIS A 80 14.49 2.08 14.66
N PRO A 81 15.02 1.51 15.75
CA PRO A 81 14.47 0.31 16.37
C PRO A 81 13.09 0.51 17.04
N ARG A 82 12.72 1.76 17.36
CA ARG A 82 11.42 2.12 17.95
C ARG A 82 10.42 2.69 16.92
N VAL A 83 10.73 2.56 15.64
CA VAL A 83 9.80 2.87 14.53
C VAL A 83 9.33 1.56 13.92
N ALA A 84 8.03 1.31 13.83
CA ALA A 84 7.51 0.15 13.10
C ALA A 84 6.88 0.56 11.77
N VAL A 85 6.92 -0.33 10.78
CA VAL A 85 6.12 -0.20 9.56
C VAL A 85 5.06 -1.29 9.54
N LEU A 86 3.80 -0.93 9.39
CA LEU A 86 2.71 -1.85 9.10
C LEU A 86 2.44 -1.84 7.60
N TYR A 87 2.74 -2.95 6.92
CA TYR A 87 2.60 -3.08 5.46
C TYR A 87 1.39 -3.94 5.08
N MET A 88 0.56 -3.42 4.19
CA MET A 88 -0.56 -4.15 3.57
C MET A 88 -0.28 -4.34 2.08
N HIS A 89 -0.30 -5.59 1.64
CA HIS A 89 -0.06 -5.93 0.24
C HIS A 89 -1.22 -5.53 -0.69
N GLY A 90 -0.92 -5.34 -1.98
CA GLY A 90 -1.92 -5.15 -3.02
C GLY A 90 -2.61 -6.46 -3.44
N GLY A 91 -3.19 -6.46 -4.66
CA GLY A 91 -3.89 -7.63 -5.22
C GLY A 91 -5.41 -7.53 -5.22
N ALA A 92 -5.96 -6.30 -5.30
CA ALA A 92 -7.39 -6.02 -5.48
C ALA A 92 -8.32 -6.71 -4.44
N PHE A 93 -7.80 -6.94 -3.22
CA PHE A 93 -8.46 -7.68 -2.14
C PHE A 93 -8.80 -9.14 -2.45
N ILE A 94 -8.26 -9.73 -3.52
CA ILE A 94 -8.57 -11.10 -3.98
C ILE A 94 -7.35 -12.01 -4.11
N ALA A 95 -6.17 -11.43 -4.29
CA ALA A 95 -4.95 -12.11 -4.70
C ALA A 95 -3.75 -11.56 -3.93
N CYS A 96 -2.57 -12.14 -4.16
CA CYS A 96 -1.35 -11.82 -3.41
C CYS A 96 -1.42 -12.25 -1.93
N GLY A 97 -0.39 -11.89 -1.17
CA GLY A 97 -0.15 -12.35 0.19
C GLY A 97 1.29 -12.11 0.64
N LEU A 98 1.64 -12.59 1.83
CA LEU A 98 2.98 -12.43 2.42
C LEU A 98 4.12 -12.76 1.45
N GLY A 99 4.04 -13.91 0.77
CA GLY A 99 5.08 -14.37 -0.15
C GLY A 99 5.30 -13.42 -1.33
N THR A 100 4.22 -12.96 -1.97
CA THR A 100 4.29 -12.08 -3.14
C THR A 100 4.88 -10.70 -2.81
N HIS A 101 4.66 -10.21 -1.59
CA HIS A 101 5.09 -8.87 -1.17
C HIS A 101 6.28 -8.88 -0.21
N ARG A 102 6.80 -10.06 0.16
CA ARG A 102 7.95 -10.18 1.06
C ARG A 102 9.15 -9.36 0.59
N GLN A 103 9.37 -9.28 -0.72
CA GLN A 103 10.47 -8.53 -1.30
C GLN A 103 10.32 -7.02 -1.16
N ILE A 104 9.15 -6.45 -1.48
CA ILE A 104 8.89 -5.01 -1.28
C ILE A 104 8.91 -4.65 0.21
N ALA A 105 8.23 -5.45 1.04
CA ALA A 105 8.19 -5.26 2.48
C ALA A 105 9.60 -5.29 3.09
N SER A 106 10.41 -6.30 2.76
CA SER A 106 11.80 -6.36 3.24
C SER A 106 12.69 -5.25 2.69
N ALA A 107 12.47 -4.79 1.46
CA ALA A 107 13.19 -3.64 0.92
C ALA A 107 12.83 -2.36 1.70
N VAL A 108 11.54 -2.09 1.95
CA VAL A 108 11.10 -0.94 2.76
C VAL A 108 11.71 -1.00 4.16
N ALA A 109 11.63 -2.16 4.85
CA ALA A 109 12.20 -2.35 6.18
C ALA A 109 13.71 -2.03 6.20
N ARG A 110 14.44 -2.54 5.20
CA ARG A 110 15.89 -2.33 5.08
C ARG A 110 16.25 -0.89 4.75
N GLU A 111 15.57 -0.26 3.80
CA GLU A 111 15.87 1.11 3.39
C GLU A 111 15.48 2.12 4.48
N LEU A 112 14.45 1.84 5.28
CA LEU A 112 14.08 2.66 6.44
C LEU A 112 14.96 2.36 7.67
N GLY A 113 15.52 1.16 7.78
CA GLY A 113 16.28 0.72 8.95
C GLY A 113 15.38 0.46 10.18
N ALA A 114 14.16 -0.01 9.95
CA ALA A 114 13.09 -0.16 10.93
C ALA A 114 12.43 -1.55 10.84
N PRO A 115 11.96 -2.15 11.96
CA PRO A 115 11.12 -3.33 11.94
C PRO A 115 9.84 -3.12 11.12
N LEU A 116 9.38 -4.17 10.43
CA LEU A 116 8.17 -4.13 9.62
C LEU A 116 7.30 -5.36 9.87
N VAL A 117 6.00 -5.15 9.96
CA VAL A 117 4.97 -6.19 10.04
C VAL A 117 4.19 -6.19 8.73
N ASN A 118 4.35 -7.24 7.93
CA ASN A 118 3.60 -7.46 6.70
C ASN A 118 2.45 -8.43 6.99
N ILE A 119 1.20 -8.04 6.76
CA ILE A 119 0.04 -8.82 7.22
C ILE A 119 -0.64 -9.63 6.10
N ASP A 120 -1.15 -10.82 6.43
CA ASP A 120 -1.99 -11.67 5.58
C ASP A 120 -3.47 -11.45 5.93
N TYR A 121 -3.97 -10.25 5.60
CA TYR A 121 -5.36 -9.88 5.87
C TYR A 121 -6.33 -10.77 5.07
N ARG A 122 -7.55 -10.99 5.58
CA ARG A 122 -8.54 -11.83 4.91
C ARG A 122 -9.08 -11.16 3.64
N GLN A 123 -9.34 -11.97 2.61
CA GLN A 123 -9.59 -11.51 1.24
C GLN A 123 -10.92 -12.04 0.67
N SER A 124 -11.37 -11.38 -0.39
CA SER A 124 -12.45 -11.86 -1.26
C SER A 124 -12.00 -13.08 -2.08
N PRO A 125 -12.92 -13.99 -2.44
CA PRO A 125 -14.37 -13.92 -2.19
C PRO A 125 -14.81 -14.42 -0.81
N GLN A 126 -13.91 -14.86 0.09
CA GLN A 126 -14.31 -15.42 1.39
C GLN A 126 -14.94 -14.36 2.28
N VAL A 127 -14.34 -13.17 2.31
CA VAL A 127 -14.82 -12.00 3.04
C VAL A 127 -14.68 -10.74 2.18
N GLY A 128 -15.34 -9.67 2.58
CA GLY A 128 -15.31 -8.38 1.89
C GLY A 128 -14.21 -7.47 2.41
N VAL A 129 -14.18 -6.27 1.84
CA VAL A 129 -13.17 -5.23 2.14
C VAL A 129 -13.29 -4.75 3.58
N GLY A 130 -14.51 -4.68 4.14
CA GLY A 130 -14.71 -4.31 5.54
C GLY A 130 -13.94 -5.23 6.51
N THR A 131 -13.93 -6.54 6.25
CA THR A 131 -13.16 -7.50 7.04
C THR A 131 -11.65 -7.32 6.89
N ALA A 132 -11.16 -7.04 5.68
CA ALA A 132 -9.74 -6.73 5.45
C ALA A 132 -9.29 -5.46 6.19
N VAL A 133 -10.12 -4.42 6.21
CA VAL A 133 -9.88 -3.18 6.97
C VAL A 133 -9.81 -3.47 8.47
N HIS A 134 -10.73 -4.28 9.00
CA HIS A 134 -10.73 -4.67 10.41
C HIS A 134 -9.48 -5.47 10.79
N ASP A 135 -9.01 -6.38 9.93
CA ASP A 135 -7.76 -7.11 10.16
C ASP A 135 -6.56 -6.14 10.25
N ALA A 136 -6.44 -5.23 9.28
CA ALA A 136 -5.36 -4.24 9.26
C ALA A 136 -5.39 -3.31 10.48
N TYR A 137 -6.59 -2.84 10.84
CA TYR A 137 -6.76 -1.94 11.97
C TYR A 137 -6.57 -2.64 13.33
N ALA A 138 -6.97 -3.90 13.47
CA ALA A 138 -6.70 -4.69 14.68
C ALA A 138 -5.19 -4.84 14.93
N VAL A 139 -4.41 -5.11 13.88
CA VAL A 139 -2.94 -5.16 13.97
C VAL A 139 -2.38 -3.79 14.34
N TYR A 140 -2.82 -2.72 13.69
CA TYR A 140 -2.39 -1.35 14.02
C TYR A 140 -2.61 -1.01 15.49
N ARG A 141 -3.82 -1.28 16.01
CA ARG A 141 -4.16 -1.04 17.41
C ARG A 141 -3.28 -1.85 18.36
N GLU A 142 -2.99 -3.11 18.03
CA GLU A 142 -2.14 -3.95 18.87
C GLU A 142 -0.69 -3.44 18.91
N LEU A 143 -0.15 -2.98 17.77
CA LEU A 143 1.17 -2.36 17.71
C LEU A 143 1.23 -1.05 18.51
N ARG A 144 0.18 -0.21 18.45
CA ARG A 144 0.12 0.99 19.30
C ARG A 144 -0.03 0.67 20.78
N ARG A 145 -0.83 -0.34 21.13
CA ARG A 145 -1.11 -0.73 22.51
C ARG A 145 0.10 -1.37 23.19
N SER A 146 1.00 -2.01 22.44
CA SER A 146 2.18 -2.66 23.02
C SER A 146 3.15 -1.66 23.66
N GLY A 147 3.20 -0.43 23.15
CA GLY A 147 4.14 0.60 23.61
C GLY A 147 5.60 0.35 23.21
N ASP A 148 5.84 -0.64 22.34
CA ASP A 148 7.19 -0.98 21.88
C ASP A 148 7.75 0.05 20.89
N TYR A 149 6.85 0.78 20.23
CA TYR A 149 7.17 1.72 19.16
C TYR A 149 6.70 3.12 19.49
N ASP A 150 7.60 4.09 19.34
CA ASP A 150 7.30 5.51 19.45
C ASP A 150 6.53 5.97 18.21
N ALA A 151 6.94 5.47 17.04
CA ALA A 151 6.29 5.78 15.76
C ALA A 151 5.87 4.53 14.98
N ILE A 152 4.74 4.63 14.28
CA ILE A 152 4.21 3.61 13.37
C ILE A 152 3.87 4.25 12.03
N VAL A 153 4.53 3.75 10.98
CA VAL A 153 4.28 4.07 9.59
C VAL A 153 3.29 3.06 9.04
N VAL A 154 2.25 3.51 8.32
CA VAL A 154 1.40 2.62 7.53
C VAL A 154 1.80 2.68 6.07
N ALA A 155 1.91 1.52 5.43
CA ALA A 155 2.37 1.42 4.06
C ALA A 155 1.56 0.38 3.29
N GLY A 156 1.43 0.58 1.98
CA GLY A 156 0.85 -0.43 1.11
C GLY A 156 0.79 -0.02 -0.34
N ASP A 157 0.51 -1.00 -1.19
CA ASP A 157 0.39 -0.81 -2.63
C ASP A 157 -1.02 -1.15 -3.13
N SER A 158 -1.52 -0.42 -4.13
CA SER A 158 -2.84 -0.68 -4.71
C SER A 158 -3.94 -0.81 -3.64
N ALA A 159 -4.62 -1.96 -3.58
CA ALA A 159 -5.60 -2.30 -2.54
C ALA A 159 -5.04 -2.24 -1.10
N GLY A 160 -3.78 -2.55 -0.88
CA GLY A 160 -3.13 -2.38 0.42
C GLY A 160 -2.93 -0.92 0.80
N GLY A 161 -2.74 -0.04 -0.20
CA GLY A 161 -2.75 1.41 -0.02
C GLY A 161 -4.11 1.94 0.46
N TYR A 162 -5.22 1.32 0.03
CA TYR A 162 -6.55 1.56 0.58
C TYR A 162 -6.63 1.19 2.06
N LEU A 163 -6.16 -0.01 2.41
CA LEU A 163 -6.19 -0.49 3.80
C LEU A 163 -5.37 0.44 4.71
N ALA A 164 -4.22 0.93 4.26
CA ALA A 164 -3.40 1.90 4.99
C ALA A 164 -4.17 3.21 5.24
N ALA A 165 -4.87 3.72 4.23
CA ALA A 165 -5.71 4.91 4.37
C ALA A 165 -6.89 4.68 5.33
N LYS A 166 -7.51 3.50 5.29
CA LYS A 166 -8.61 3.15 6.21
C LYS A 166 -8.15 2.97 7.65
N VAL A 167 -6.92 2.50 7.89
CA VAL A 167 -6.32 2.47 9.24
C VAL A 167 -6.24 3.87 9.83
N ILE A 168 -5.83 4.86 9.04
CA ILE A 168 -5.78 6.28 9.46
C ILE A 168 -7.19 6.76 9.85
N GLU A 169 -8.18 6.54 8.99
CA GLU A 169 -9.56 6.96 9.23
C GLU A 169 -10.17 6.30 10.47
N TYR A 170 -9.94 4.99 10.64
CA TYR A 170 -10.47 4.24 11.79
C TYR A 170 -9.79 4.67 13.10
N ALA A 171 -8.48 4.94 13.08
CA ALA A 171 -7.78 5.46 14.24
C ALA A 171 -8.36 6.81 14.70
N ALA A 172 -8.57 7.73 13.76
CA ALA A 172 -9.17 9.03 14.05
C ALA A 172 -10.61 8.89 14.59
N ARG A 173 -11.43 8.03 13.97
CA ARG A 173 -12.81 7.75 14.42
C ARG A 173 -12.86 7.25 15.86
N ASP A 174 -11.95 6.35 16.22
CA ASP A 174 -11.96 5.67 17.51
C ASP A 174 -11.13 6.41 18.59
N GLY A 175 -10.55 7.57 18.27
CA GLY A 175 -9.69 8.32 19.18
C GLY A 175 -8.37 7.61 19.53
N VAL A 176 -7.91 6.71 18.66
CA VAL A 176 -6.58 6.08 18.75
C VAL A 176 -5.57 7.01 18.08
N ALA A 177 -4.39 7.17 18.68
CA ALA A 177 -3.30 7.93 18.06
C ALA A 177 -3.06 7.46 16.61
N GLY A 178 -2.99 8.40 15.67
CA GLY A 178 -2.83 8.11 14.24
C GLY A 178 -1.44 7.54 13.92
N PRO A 179 -1.25 6.96 12.72
CA PRO A 179 0.08 6.65 12.20
C PRO A 179 0.90 7.93 12.04
N ASP A 180 2.23 7.84 12.07
CA ASP A 180 3.12 9.01 11.98
C ASP A 180 3.61 9.29 10.56
N ALA A 181 3.42 8.34 9.65
CA ALA A 181 3.62 8.56 8.22
C ALA A 181 2.81 7.55 7.38
N TYR A 182 2.53 7.94 6.13
CA TYR A 182 1.87 7.11 5.13
C TYR A 182 2.75 6.93 3.89
N ILE A 183 2.91 5.68 3.43
CA ILE A 183 3.54 5.34 2.15
C ILE A 183 2.53 4.63 1.25
N GLY A 184 2.19 5.24 0.11
CA GLY A 184 1.32 4.65 -0.90
C GLY A 184 2.04 4.36 -2.21
N PHE A 185 2.13 3.09 -2.60
CA PHE A 185 2.63 2.69 -3.92
C PHE A 185 1.46 2.39 -4.87
N SER A 186 1.15 3.31 -5.78
CA SER A 186 -0.02 3.24 -6.66
C SER A 186 -1.32 2.94 -5.88
N PRO A 187 -1.67 3.69 -4.82
CA PRO A 187 -2.75 3.30 -3.93
C PRO A 187 -4.12 3.42 -4.59
N LEU A 188 -4.99 2.44 -4.36
CA LEU A 188 -6.41 2.51 -4.67
C LEU A 188 -7.10 3.20 -3.50
N LEU A 189 -7.58 4.43 -3.66
CA LEU A 189 -8.08 5.23 -2.53
C LEU A 189 -9.58 5.50 -2.57
N ASN A 190 -10.27 5.20 -3.68
CA ASN A 190 -11.70 5.44 -3.81
C ASN A 190 -12.49 4.22 -4.36
N LEU A 191 -13.25 3.52 -3.53
CA LEU A 191 -14.08 2.38 -3.95
C LEU A 191 -15.51 2.78 -4.37
N SER A 192 -15.82 4.06 -4.37
CA SER A 192 -17.14 4.60 -4.71
C SER A 192 -17.49 4.37 -6.19
N PRO A 193 -18.76 4.11 -6.55
CA PRO A 193 -19.16 3.84 -7.95
C PRO A 193 -19.05 5.04 -8.87
N ASP A 194 -18.98 6.23 -8.31
CA ASP A 194 -18.77 7.49 -9.01
C ASP A 194 -17.28 7.85 -9.14
N ALA A 195 -16.36 6.96 -8.73
CA ALA A 195 -14.94 7.18 -8.91
C ALA A 195 -14.60 7.25 -10.42
N GLN A 196 -14.51 8.47 -10.95
CA GLN A 196 -14.31 8.74 -12.38
C GLN A 196 -12.88 8.45 -12.83
N ARG A 197 -12.48 7.17 -12.83
CA ARG A 197 -11.18 6.73 -13.31
C ARG A 197 -11.25 6.33 -14.77
N SER A 198 -10.27 6.80 -15.54
CA SER A 198 -10.03 6.25 -16.86
C SER A 198 -8.56 6.34 -17.19
N SER A 199 -8.04 5.31 -17.85
CA SER A 199 -6.74 5.40 -18.49
C SER A 199 -6.65 4.50 -19.71
N ARG A 200 -6.21 5.11 -20.82
CA ARG A 200 -5.84 4.40 -22.06
C ARG A 200 -4.38 3.93 -22.03
N HIS A 201 -3.56 4.50 -21.15
CA HIS A 201 -2.12 4.27 -21.08
C HIS A 201 -1.73 3.19 -20.06
N ASP A 202 -2.60 2.90 -19.09
CA ASP A 202 -2.36 1.88 -18.09
C ASP A 202 -1.99 0.54 -18.75
N ALA A 203 -0.84 -0.03 -18.36
CA ALA A 203 -0.31 -1.27 -18.91
C ALA A 203 -0.75 -2.53 -18.16
N LEU A 204 -1.29 -2.40 -16.94
CA LEU A 204 -1.55 -3.55 -16.09
C LEU A 204 -3.01 -3.60 -15.62
N LEU A 205 -3.54 -2.51 -15.06
CA LEU A 205 -4.83 -2.48 -14.39
C LEU A 205 -5.96 -2.12 -15.36
N PRO A 206 -6.87 -3.07 -15.68
CA PRO A 206 -8.11 -2.74 -16.39
C PRO A 206 -9.13 -2.17 -15.41
N VAL A 207 -9.20 -0.84 -15.29
CA VAL A 207 -10.10 -0.11 -14.37
C VAL A 207 -11.54 -0.62 -14.37
N THR A 208 -12.09 -0.93 -15.54
CA THR A 208 -13.47 -1.42 -15.69
C THR A 208 -13.73 -2.73 -14.93
N ARG A 209 -12.67 -3.51 -14.65
CA ARG A 209 -12.77 -4.77 -13.89
C ARG A 209 -12.82 -4.54 -12.38
N LEU A 210 -12.36 -3.38 -11.87
CA LEU A 210 -12.50 -3.05 -10.46
C LEU A 210 -13.98 -2.94 -10.07
N GLU A 211 -14.79 -2.36 -10.94
CA GLU A 211 -16.24 -2.24 -10.73
C GLU A 211 -16.94 -3.60 -10.61
N GLU A 212 -16.44 -4.62 -11.31
CA GLU A 212 -16.98 -5.98 -11.23
C GLU A 212 -16.66 -6.68 -9.90
N LEU A 213 -15.72 -6.16 -9.11
CA LEU A 213 -15.40 -6.67 -7.78
C LEU A 213 -16.33 -6.08 -6.69
N ARG A 214 -17.08 -5.02 -7.01
CA ARG A 214 -17.99 -4.33 -6.08
C ARG A 214 -18.94 -5.26 -5.31
N PRO A 215 -19.57 -6.29 -5.93
CA PRO A 215 -20.45 -7.21 -5.20
C PRO A 215 -19.77 -7.98 -4.07
N TYR A 216 -18.44 -8.06 -4.06
CA TYR A 216 -17.69 -8.75 -3.00
C TYR A 216 -17.30 -7.81 -1.84
N TYR A 217 -17.34 -6.49 -2.01
CA TYR A 217 -16.81 -5.54 -1.04
C TYR A 217 -17.52 -5.58 0.32
N GLU A 218 -18.83 -5.81 0.32
CA GLU A 218 -19.67 -5.80 1.53
C GLU A 218 -19.84 -7.20 2.17
N ARG A 219 -19.11 -8.22 1.69
CA ARG A 219 -19.25 -9.58 2.20
C ARG A 219 -18.63 -9.73 3.59
N GLY A 220 -19.15 -10.68 4.37
CA GLY A 220 -18.56 -11.08 5.64
C GLY A 220 -19.19 -10.37 6.85
N PRO A 221 -18.67 -10.61 8.05
CA PRO A 221 -19.30 -10.15 9.29
C PRO A 221 -19.03 -8.67 9.57
N GLU A 222 -17.91 -8.14 9.08
CA GLU A 222 -17.48 -6.78 9.40
C GLU A 222 -17.92 -5.78 8.32
N PRO A 223 -18.64 -4.71 8.69
CA PRO A 223 -18.99 -3.66 7.75
C PRO A 223 -17.74 -2.88 7.31
N LEU A 224 -17.83 -2.26 6.13
CA LEU A 224 -16.88 -1.23 5.72
C LEU A 224 -17.41 0.11 6.19
N ASP A 225 -16.95 0.57 7.34
CA ASP A 225 -17.40 1.83 7.95
C ASP A 225 -16.68 3.03 7.32
N GLY A 226 -17.29 4.21 7.46
CA GLY A 226 -16.72 5.47 6.98
C GLY A 226 -16.79 5.61 5.46
N ASN A 227 -15.90 6.42 4.90
CA ASN A 227 -15.94 6.73 3.48
C ASN A 227 -15.37 5.60 2.61
N LEU A 228 -16.01 5.37 1.45
CA LEU A 228 -15.43 4.57 0.36
C LEU A 228 -14.33 5.34 -0.38
N ASP A 229 -14.41 6.68 -0.35
CA ASP A 229 -13.41 7.60 -0.88
C ASP A 229 -12.54 8.14 0.24
N THR A 230 -11.30 7.68 0.31
CA THR A 230 -10.30 8.13 1.30
C THR A 230 -9.48 9.33 0.81
N THR A 231 -9.82 9.90 -0.36
CA THR A 231 -9.17 11.10 -0.92
C THR A 231 -9.85 12.41 -0.52
N GLY A 232 -11.02 12.33 0.15
CA GLY A 232 -11.78 13.49 0.62
C GLY A 232 -11.06 14.29 1.70
N THR A 233 -11.38 15.59 1.82
CA THR A 233 -10.77 16.47 2.85
C THR A 233 -11.13 16.07 4.27
N ASP A 234 -12.30 15.50 4.46
CA ASP A 234 -12.79 14.97 5.74
C ASP A 234 -11.95 13.81 6.26
N VAL A 235 -11.34 13.02 5.37
CA VAL A 235 -10.36 11.99 5.75
C VAL A 235 -8.95 12.58 5.78
N ALA A 236 -8.60 13.46 4.82
CA ALA A 236 -7.26 14.03 4.68
C ALA A 236 -6.76 14.78 5.92
N VAL A 237 -7.64 15.36 6.75
CA VAL A 237 -7.24 16.00 8.02
C VAL A 237 -6.60 15.05 9.02
N ALA A 238 -6.89 13.75 8.92
CA ALA A 238 -6.33 12.72 9.80
C ALA A 238 -5.03 12.11 9.25
N PHE A 239 -4.67 12.40 7.99
CA PHE A 239 -3.47 11.84 7.40
C PHE A 239 -2.20 12.43 8.03
N PRO A 240 -1.19 11.59 8.27
CA PRO A 240 0.15 12.06 8.64
C PRO A 240 0.92 12.54 7.40
N PRO A 241 2.18 13.00 7.56
CA PRO A 241 3.09 13.17 6.44
C PRO A 241 3.03 12.00 5.45
N THR A 242 2.77 12.32 4.17
CA THR A 242 2.31 11.35 3.17
C THR A 242 3.18 11.37 1.91
N VAL A 243 3.79 10.23 1.57
CA VAL A 243 4.44 10.03 0.29
C VAL A 243 3.67 9.05 -0.59
N VAL A 244 3.40 9.47 -1.83
CA VAL A 244 2.71 8.65 -2.82
C VAL A 244 3.55 8.52 -4.08
N ILE A 245 3.76 7.27 -4.51
CA ILE A 245 4.49 6.94 -5.72
C ILE A 245 3.51 6.33 -6.73
N VAL A 246 3.47 6.83 -7.96
CA VAL A 246 2.60 6.32 -9.02
C VAL A 246 3.34 6.15 -10.34
N ALA A 247 2.84 5.26 -11.19
CA ALA A 247 3.28 5.16 -12.58
C ALA A 247 2.55 6.19 -13.45
N GLU A 248 3.28 6.83 -14.37
CA GLU A 248 2.71 7.78 -15.31
C GLU A 248 1.64 7.11 -16.19
N GLY A 249 0.45 7.70 -16.20
CA GLY A 249 -0.66 7.24 -17.00
C GLY A 249 -1.32 5.98 -16.44
N GLU A 250 -0.98 5.52 -15.23
CA GLU A 250 -1.78 4.50 -14.56
C GLU A 250 -3.14 5.07 -14.14
N ALA A 251 -4.13 4.19 -14.00
CA ALA A 251 -5.48 4.60 -13.64
C ALA A 251 -5.58 5.26 -12.25
N LEU A 252 -4.81 4.75 -11.28
CA LEU A 252 -4.82 5.22 -9.90
C LEU A 252 -3.96 6.46 -9.69
N GLN A 253 -3.32 6.98 -10.74
CA GLN A 253 -2.70 8.31 -10.70
C GLN A 253 -3.75 9.38 -10.34
N LYS A 254 -5.03 9.18 -10.71
CA LYS A 254 -6.12 10.09 -10.33
C LYS A 254 -6.27 10.15 -8.81
N ASP A 255 -6.42 9.00 -8.15
CA ASP A 255 -6.55 8.87 -6.71
C ASP A 255 -5.42 9.59 -5.95
N ALA A 256 -4.19 9.35 -6.39
CA ALA A 256 -3.01 9.99 -5.81
C ALA A 256 -3.05 11.52 -5.93
N ARG A 257 -3.54 12.04 -7.07
CA ARG A 257 -3.71 13.49 -7.28
C ARG A 257 -4.85 14.07 -6.45
N ASP A 258 -5.94 13.33 -6.28
CA ASP A 258 -7.10 13.76 -5.48
C ASP A 258 -6.72 13.82 -4.00
N LEU A 259 -6.09 12.76 -3.46
CA LEU A 259 -5.59 12.76 -2.08
C LEU A 259 -4.63 13.92 -1.86
N ARG A 260 -3.63 14.08 -2.74
CA ARG A 260 -2.71 15.22 -2.67
C ARG A 260 -3.45 16.56 -2.66
N ALA A 261 -4.46 16.75 -3.51
CA ALA A 261 -5.20 18.01 -3.56
C ALA A 261 -5.92 18.28 -2.23
N SER A 262 -6.43 17.25 -1.57
CA SER A 262 -7.06 17.36 -0.26
C SER A 262 -6.02 17.60 0.85
N LEU A 263 -4.90 16.89 0.87
CA LEU A 263 -3.79 17.10 1.83
C LEU A 263 -3.26 18.54 1.78
N ASN A 264 -3.04 19.09 0.57
CA ASN A 264 -2.61 20.49 0.43
C ASN A 264 -3.67 21.49 0.93
N ARG A 265 -4.97 21.17 0.83
CA ARG A 265 -6.04 22.03 1.36
C ARG A 265 -6.04 22.08 2.89
N VAL A 266 -5.66 20.99 3.55
CA VAL A 266 -5.64 20.87 5.02
C VAL A 266 -4.25 21.12 5.62
N GLY A 267 -3.24 21.37 4.79
CA GLY A 267 -1.89 21.71 5.23
C GLY A 267 -1.03 20.52 5.67
N VAL A 268 -1.41 19.28 5.32
CA VAL A 268 -0.61 18.08 5.63
C VAL A 268 0.58 17.98 4.68
N ASP A 269 1.77 17.70 5.21
CA ASP A 269 2.97 17.49 4.40
C ASP A 269 2.86 16.29 3.47
N ASN A 270 3.23 16.46 2.21
CA ASN A 270 3.07 15.41 1.21
C ASN A 270 4.01 15.52 0.02
N GLU A 271 4.38 14.37 -0.55
CA GLU A 271 5.05 14.28 -1.84
C GLU A 271 4.33 13.31 -2.78
N LEU A 272 4.20 13.71 -4.06
CA LEU A 272 3.67 12.85 -5.11
C LEU A 272 4.74 12.68 -6.20
N HIS A 273 5.20 11.44 -6.39
CA HIS A 273 6.19 11.08 -7.40
C HIS A 273 5.55 10.30 -8.54
N ILE A 274 5.79 10.72 -9.77
CA ILE A 274 5.20 10.13 -10.98
C ILE A 274 6.31 9.59 -11.87
N TYR A 275 6.34 8.27 -12.09
CA TYR A 275 7.40 7.58 -12.82
C TYR A 275 6.98 7.22 -14.25
N ALA A 276 7.71 7.74 -15.23
CA ALA A 276 7.46 7.47 -16.64
C ALA A 276 7.81 6.03 -17.02
N GLY A 277 6.99 5.41 -17.88
CA GLY A 277 7.27 4.09 -18.47
C GLY A 277 7.18 2.92 -17.49
N GLN A 278 6.61 3.12 -16.31
CA GLN A 278 6.37 2.07 -15.32
C GLN A 278 4.96 1.49 -15.41
N ILE A 279 4.76 0.33 -14.78
CA ILE A 279 3.45 -0.32 -14.65
C ILE A 279 2.82 -0.02 -13.29
N HIS A 280 1.54 -0.35 -13.14
CA HIS A 280 0.84 -0.21 -11.87
C HIS A 280 1.55 -0.96 -10.74
N ALA A 281 1.73 -0.29 -9.60
CA ALA A 281 2.44 -0.81 -8.43
C ALA A 281 3.86 -1.33 -8.74
N PHE A 282 4.57 -0.68 -9.68
CA PHE A 282 5.91 -1.11 -10.10
C PHE A 282 6.92 -1.33 -8.95
N PRO A 283 6.89 -0.61 -7.81
CA PRO A 283 7.82 -0.91 -6.71
C PRO A 283 7.63 -2.34 -6.19
N ALA A 284 6.40 -2.85 -6.16
CA ALA A 284 6.10 -4.23 -5.78
C ALA A 284 6.18 -5.20 -6.98
N ALA A 285 5.74 -4.79 -8.17
CA ALA A 285 5.63 -5.67 -9.33
C ALA A 285 6.98 -5.96 -10.02
N VAL A 286 7.96 -5.06 -9.90
CA VAL A 286 9.32 -5.21 -10.48
C VAL A 286 10.42 -4.89 -9.48
N ILE A 287 10.41 -5.62 -8.37
CA ILE A 287 11.49 -5.55 -7.41
C ILE A 287 12.84 -5.78 -8.10
N GLY A 288 13.79 -4.89 -7.79
CA GLY A 288 15.16 -4.94 -8.31
C GLY A 288 15.38 -4.11 -9.57
N SER A 289 14.34 -3.52 -10.16
CA SER A 289 14.53 -2.44 -11.13
C SER A 289 15.15 -1.20 -10.47
N PRO A 290 15.95 -0.40 -11.20
CA PRO A 290 16.49 0.85 -10.68
C PRO A 290 15.41 1.79 -10.15
N GLN A 291 14.27 1.90 -10.82
CA GLN A 291 13.16 2.78 -10.45
C GLN A 291 12.45 2.26 -9.21
N ALA A 292 12.23 0.94 -9.08
CA ALA A 292 11.65 0.39 -7.85
C ALA A 292 12.56 0.69 -6.65
N LYS A 293 13.87 0.50 -6.81
CA LYS A 293 14.83 0.84 -5.75
C LYS A 293 14.78 2.33 -5.40
N ASP A 294 14.81 3.20 -6.41
CA ASP A 294 14.75 4.65 -6.25
C ASP A 294 13.48 5.09 -5.51
N ALA A 295 12.31 4.58 -5.93
CA ALA A 295 11.04 4.84 -5.27
C ALA A 295 11.04 4.45 -3.79
N ILE A 296 11.55 3.27 -3.44
CA ILE A 296 11.61 2.80 -2.06
C ILE A 296 12.58 3.67 -1.23
N THR A 297 13.76 3.97 -1.77
CA THR A 297 14.76 4.80 -1.10
C THR A 297 14.24 6.22 -0.86
N LEU A 298 13.53 6.81 -1.83
CA LEU A 298 12.89 8.12 -1.71
C LEU A 298 11.78 8.10 -0.65
N SER A 299 10.89 7.12 -0.67
CA SER A 299 9.84 6.99 0.36
C SER A 299 10.43 6.85 1.77
N ALA A 300 11.49 6.04 1.93
CA ALA A 300 12.18 5.91 3.21
C ALA A 300 12.85 7.22 3.65
N ALA A 301 13.43 7.99 2.73
CA ALA A 301 14.03 9.28 3.02
C ALA A 301 12.99 10.33 3.47
N PHE A 302 11.85 10.39 2.77
CA PHE A 302 10.72 11.25 3.16
C PHE A 302 10.27 10.93 4.59
N VAL A 303 10.02 9.65 4.89
CA VAL A 303 9.56 9.23 6.23
C VAL A 303 10.58 9.58 7.31
N ARG A 304 11.88 9.36 7.09
CA ARG A 304 12.91 9.75 8.07
C ARG A 304 12.88 11.24 8.39
N ASN A 305 12.72 12.08 7.37
CA ASN A 305 12.68 13.53 7.58
C ASN A 305 11.44 13.93 8.37
N ALA A 306 10.27 13.38 8.00
CA ALA A 306 9.02 13.64 8.68
C ALA A 306 9.06 13.27 10.18
N LEU A 307 9.63 12.11 10.52
CA LEU A 307 9.76 11.67 11.92
C LEU A 307 10.70 12.58 12.72
N VAL A 308 11.81 13.05 12.13
CA VAL A 308 12.74 13.98 12.80
C VAL A 308 12.12 15.35 13.03
N GLU A 309 11.26 15.82 12.13
CA GLU A 309 10.56 17.10 12.27
C GLU A 309 9.51 17.02 13.40
N SER A 310 8.75 15.93 13.47
CA SER A 310 7.79 15.68 14.57
C SER A 310 8.48 15.71 15.95
N ASP A 311 9.60 15.00 16.12
CA ASP A 311 10.35 14.97 17.38
C ASP A 311 10.79 16.38 17.83
N ARG A 312 11.08 17.28 16.88
CA ARG A 312 11.49 18.66 17.17
C ARG A 312 10.31 19.54 17.59
N GLU A 313 9.15 19.36 16.96
CA GLU A 313 7.93 20.10 17.29
C GLU A 313 7.41 19.71 18.68
N ASP A 314 7.46 18.43 19.01
CA ASP A 314 7.10 17.92 20.35
C ASP A 314 8.06 18.46 21.42
N ALA A 315 9.36 18.47 21.14
CA ALA A 315 10.37 19.02 22.06
C ALA A 315 10.28 20.54 22.24
N ALA A 316 9.78 21.28 21.24
CA ALA A 316 9.58 22.72 21.32
C ALA A 316 8.28 23.11 22.06
N SER A 317 7.34 22.17 22.17
CA SER A 317 6.02 22.37 22.78
C SER A 317 5.93 21.91 24.24
N ALA A 318 6.97 21.22 24.75
CA ALA A 318 7.10 20.72 26.12
C ALA A 318 7.88 21.68 27.03
#